data_AF-A0A1G9Z6G1-F1
#
_entry.id   AF-A0A1G9Z6G1-F1
#
_cell.length_a   1.000
_cell.length_b   1.000
_cell.length_c   1.000
_cell.angle_alpha   90.00
_cell.angle_beta   90.00
_cell.angle_gamma   90.00
#
_symmetry.space_group_name_H-M   'P 1'
#
loop_
_entity.id
_entity.type
_entity.pdbx_description
1 polymer ?
#
loop_
_entity_poly.entity_id
_entity_poly.type
_entity_poly.pdbx_seq_one_letter_code
_entity_poly.pdbx_strand_id
1 'polypeptide(L)'
;MNITVSNYPGATAKVQGGAASVFSSKPVGEKPADVTRAFNAGKRQFGESFDTSTHEAVIKLMMQTFGQHPAGMFKALTAAGDGYHITMKDDFKVQLSHQELKRATQASRFSGKDAGAVKDANVVFAAFVKRKQVTGGFPTFSAALAKTLEGETTQRCLQGMGMYGLSQSVSSSDMAAKGAVGVLETHNFGSALVTEGVKHQYGEQSKVDRGYGYVLFDDKPGPVDDARKVNDIMSGMSPAQIWDGFYQGEQNNCVTVSAIKAAIIRFWQDPKGIFERIQVTRDGFEVVMRDAYSLQVTHEELNKAAAASNFHGSSSKLLNYAIFLYAVSAKRAQKENNDFRAGKSFEKALDTLNDGEAPGEALRRLGLFGYIRNSTLDELAQGAIGTLGDNLHSVAVVNGSLDYYGQKQDLASSRWMNTGFHALKLA
;
A
#
# COMPACT_ATOMS: atom_id res chain seq x y z
N MET A 1 -23.14 68.43 9.77
CA MET A 1 -21.91 67.77 9.28
C MET A 1 -22.06 66.28 9.50
N ASN A 2 -22.37 65.54 8.44
CA ASN A 2 -22.25 64.09 8.35
C ASN A 2 -22.30 63.78 6.86
N ILE A 3 -21.17 63.38 6.30
CA ILE A 3 -20.98 63.14 4.88
C ILE A 3 -21.44 61.71 4.58
N THR A 4 -22.55 61.63 3.86
CA THR A 4 -23.02 60.44 3.15
C THR A 4 -22.11 60.19 1.95
N VAL A 5 -21.58 58.98 1.79
CA VAL A 5 -21.02 58.52 0.51
C VAL A 5 -21.67 57.19 0.15
N SER A 6 -22.62 57.30 -0.77
CA SER A 6 -23.08 56.22 -1.64
C SER A 6 -21.97 55.91 -2.66
N ASN A 7 -21.66 54.62 -2.88
CA ASN A 7 -20.90 54.17 -4.04
C ASN A 7 -21.31 52.74 -4.43
N TYR A 8 -21.92 52.61 -5.61
CA TYR A 8 -21.79 51.48 -6.54
C TYR A 8 -21.15 52.06 -7.82
N PRO A 9 -20.62 51.29 -8.79
CA PRO A 9 -20.06 49.93 -8.79
C PRO A 9 -18.62 49.90 -9.40
N GLY A 10 -17.88 48.79 -9.31
CA GLY A 10 -16.54 48.73 -9.90
C GLY A 10 -15.95 47.33 -10.06
N ALA A 11 -16.14 46.77 -11.26
CA ALA A 11 -15.36 45.72 -11.93
C ALA A 11 -14.29 44.97 -11.12
N THR A 12 -14.53 43.68 -10.88
CA THR A 12 -13.44 42.71 -10.63
C THR A 12 -12.58 42.62 -11.88
N ALA A 13 -11.35 43.10 -11.78
CA ALA A 13 -10.31 42.96 -12.79
C ALA A 13 -10.12 41.47 -13.13
N LYS A 14 -10.42 41.10 -14.38
CA LYS A 14 -9.96 39.87 -14.99
C LYS A 14 -8.44 39.93 -15.08
N VAL A 15 -7.75 39.11 -14.28
CA VAL A 15 -6.35 38.75 -14.57
C VAL A 15 -6.39 37.80 -15.76
N GLN A 16 -6.31 38.36 -16.96
CA GLN A 16 -5.97 37.64 -18.18
C GLN A 16 -4.46 37.42 -18.22
N GLY A 17 -4.06 36.18 -18.00
CA GLY A 17 -2.70 35.66 -18.17
C GLY A 17 -2.78 34.15 -18.27
N GLY A 18 -3.27 33.64 -19.41
CA GLY A 18 -3.54 32.23 -19.62
C GLY A 18 -2.27 31.38 -19.72
N ALA A 19 -1.70 30.98 -18.59
CA ALA A 19 -0.92 29.75 -18.53
C ALA A 19 -1.92 28.59 -18.58
N ALA A 20 -1.93 27.83 -19.67
CA ALA A 20 -2.77 26.63 -19.75
C ALA A 20 -2.43 25.70 -18.58
N SER A 21 -3.45 25.28 -17.82
CA SER A 21 -3.26 24.36 -16.69
C SER A 21 -2.52 23.09 -17.15
N VAL A 22 -1.53 22.71 -16.35
CA VAL A 22 -0.73 21.49 -16.50
C VAL A 22 -1.56 20.25 -16.15
N PHE A 23 -2.63 20.41 -15.37
CA PHE A 23 -3.58 19.35 -15.02
C PHE A 23 -4.83 19.41 -15.88
N SER A 24 -5.56 18.30 -15.93
CA SER A 24 -6.94 18.32 -16.40
C SER A 24 -7.84 19.15 -15.48
N SER A 25 -8.99 19.57 -15.99
CA SER A 25 -10.02 20.26 -15.22
C SER A 25 -10.95 19.29 -14.47
N LYS A 26 -10.62 18.00 -14.42
CA LYS A 26 -11.49 17.01 -13.78
C LYS A 26 -11.48 17.17 -12.25
N PRO A 27 -12.63 17.01 -11.59
CA PRO A 27 -12.71 16.91 -10.14
C PRO A 27 -11.80 15.81 -9.58
N VAL A 28 -11.24 16.05 -8.40
CA VAL A 28 -10.47 15.05 -7.67
C VAL A 28 -11.36 13.86 -7.33
N GLY A 29 -10.91 12.65 -7.65
CA GLY A 29 -11.67 11.41 -7.45
C GLY A 29 -12.58 11.01 -8.61
N GLU A 30 -12.81 11.88 -9.60
CA GLU A 30 -13.57 11.50 -10.80
C GLU A 30 -12.76 10.53 -11.65
N LYS A 31 -13.31 9.34 -11.93
CA LYS A 31 -12.67 8.32 -12.76
C LYS A 31 -12.73 8.70 -14.25
N PRO A 32 -11.81 8.19 -15.10
CA PRO A 32 -11.96 8.30 -16.54
C PRO A 32 -13.27 7.64 -17.02
N ALA A 33 -13.92 8.23 -18.02
CA ALA A 33 -15.14 7.64 -18.60
C ALA A 33 -14.86 6.29 -19.28
N ASP A 34 -13.70 6.17 -19.92
CA ASP A 34 -13.16 4.93 -20.47
C ASP A 34 -11.65 4.93 -20.25
N VAL A 35 -11.20 4.26 -19.19
CA VAL A 35 -9.78 4.19 -18.83
C VAL A 35 -8.96 3.44 -19.89
N THR A 36 -9.57 2.50 -20.62
CA THR A 36 -8.87 1.68 -21.62
C THR A 36 -8.46 2.52 -22.83
N ARG A 37 -9.25 3.56 -23.16
CA ARG A 37 -9.04 4.46 -24.32
C ARG A 37 -8.56 5.86 -23.97
N ALA A 38 -8.32 6.15 -22.68
CA ALA A 38 -7.90 7.47 -22.22
C ALA A 38 -6.61 7.97 -22.92
N PHE A 39 -5.55 7.16 -22.87
CA PHE A 39 -4.27 7.38 -23.57
C PHE A 39 -3.56 6.04 -23.81
N ASN A 40 -2.49 6.00 -24.61
CA ASN A 40 -1.66 4.83 -24.84
C ASN A 40 -0.17 5.23 -24.87
N ALA A 41 0.71 4.29 -24.53
CA ALA A 41 2.14 4.39 -24.76
C ALA A 41 2.46 4.32 -26.26
N GLY A 42 3.53 5.01 -26.65
CA GLY A 42 4.10 4.88 -27.99
C GLY A 42 4.80 3.53 -28.15
N LYS A 43 4.71 2.93 -29.35
CA LYS A 43 5.51 1.75 -29.68
C LYS A 43 6.97 2.14 -29.92
N ARG A 44 7.89 1.24 -29.55
CA ARG A 44 9.31 1.39 -29.89
C ARG A 44 9.52 1.41 -31.40
N GLN A 45 10.53 2.15 -31.84
CA GLN A 45 11.00 2.11 -33.21
C GLN A 45 12.15 1.11 -33.37
N PHE A 46 12.46 0.73 -34.61
CA PHE A 46 13.58 -0.18 -34.89
C PHE A 46 14.90 0.41 -34.35
N GLY A 47 15.68 -0.38 -33.62
CA GLY A 47 16.94 0.03 -33.00
C GLY A 47 16.78 0.85 -31.70
N GLU A 48 15.57 1.08 -31.22
CA GLU A 48 15.31 1.85 -30.00
C GLU A 48 15.17 0.95 -28.77
N SER A 49 15.80 1.35 -27.65
CA SER A 49 15.54 0.79 -26.32
C SER A 49 14.47 1.63 -25.62
N PHE A 50 13.20 1.36 -25.94
CA PHE A 50 12.06 2.13 -25.47
C PHE A 50 10.87 1.23 -25.11
N ASP A 51 10.31 1.38 -23.92
CA ASP A 51 9.02 0.84 -23.51
C ASP A 51 8.43 1.67 -22.35
N THR A 52 7.27 2.30 -22.57
CA THR A 52 6.51 2.98 -21.50
C THR A 52 5.17 2.31 -21.22
N SER A 53 4.93 1.09 -21.72
CA SER A 53 3.67 0.36 -21.56
C SER A 53 3.37 -0.03 -20.11
N THR A 54 4.39 -0.40 -19.33
CA THR A 54 4.19 -0.63 -17.88
C THR A 54 3.73 0.64 -17.16
N HIS A 55 4.33 1.79 -17.50
CA HIS A 55 3.94 3.07 -16.91
C HIS A 55 2.51 3.46 -17.31
N GLU A 56 2.16 3.32 -18.59
CA GLU A 56 0.79 3.52 -19.07
C GLU A 56 -0.21 2.66 -18.30
N ALA A 57 0.04 1.35 -18.22
CA ALA A 57 -0.85 0.39 -17.57
C ALA A 57 -1.04 0.71 -16.08
N VAL A 58 0.04 0.98 -15.35
CA VAL A 58 -0.03 1.31 -13.92
C VAL A 58 -0.71 2.66 -13.70
N ILE A 59 -0.41 3.69 -14.50
CA ILE A 59 -1.07 5.00 -14.38
C ILE A 59 -2.58 4.88 -14.67
N LYS A 60 -2.97 4.12 -15.69
CA LYS A 60 -4.39 3.83 -15.95
C LYS A 60 -5.05 3.14 -14.76
N LEU A 61 -4.39 2.15 -14.16
CA LEU A 61 -4.89 1.48 -12.97
C LEU A 61 -5.03 2.46 -11.79
N MET A 62 -4.08 3.37 -11.59
CA MET A 62 -4.17 4.44 -10.59
C MET A 62 -5.35 5.37 -10.86
N MET A 63 -5.57 5.79 -12.12
CA MET A 63 -6.71 6.63 -12.51
C MET A 63 -8.05 5.94 -12.27
N GLN A 64 -8.14 4.63 -12.53
CA GLN A 64 -9.34 3.83 -12.29
C GLN A 64 -9.64 3.64 -10.81
N THR A 65 -8.59 3.59 -9.98
CA THR A 65 -8.71 3.34 -8.54
C THR A 65 -8.99 4.63 -7.77
N PHE A 66 -8.20 5.67 -8.02
CA PHE A 66 -8.19 6.90 -7.21
C PHE A 66 -8.76 8.15 -7.92
N GLY A 67 -9.19 8.00 -9.18
CA GLY A 67 -9.63 9.10 -10.04
C GLY A 67 -8.51 9.63 -10.95
N GLN A 68 -8.92 10.25 -12.05
CA GLN A 68 -8.04 10.70 -13.13
C GLN A 68 -7.09 11.84 -12.72
N HIS A 69 -7.54 12.75 -11.86
CA HIS A 69 -6.74 13.90 -11.46
C HIS A 69 -5.58 13.47 -10.52
N PRO A 70 -4.31 13.90 -10.72
CA PRO A 70 -3.16 13.44 -9.93
C PRO A 70 -3.28 13.68 -8.42
N ALA A 71 -4.03 14.68 -7.99
CA ALA A 71 -4.33 14.91 -6.57
C ALA A 71 -5.10 13.76 -5.89
N GLY A 72 -5.78 12.90 -6.66
CA GLY A 72 -6.38 11.66 -6.13
C GLY A 72 -5.37 10.53 -5.99
N MET A 73 -4.39 10.46 -6.89
CA MET A 73 -3.39 9.40 -6.97
C MET A 73 -2.22 9.56 -5.97
N PHE A 74 -1.95 10.78 -5.52
CA PHE A 74 -0.93 11.07 -4.53
C PHE A 74 -1.52 11.31 -3.13
N LYS A 75 -0.70 11.17 -2.08
CA LYS A 75 -1.09 11.53 -0.72
C LYS A 75 -1.21 13.04 -0.57
N ALA A 76 -0.29 13.79 -1.17
CA ALA A 76 -0.36 15.25 -1.26
C ALA A 76 0.29 15.75 -2.55
N LEU A 77 -0.27 16.82 -3.12
CA LEU A 77 0.23 17.50 -4.31
C LEU A 77 0.01 19.00 -4.12
N THR A 78 1.11 19.76 -4.02
CA THR A 78 1.06 21.21 -3.81
C THR A 78 1.96 21.92 -4.82
N ALA A 79 1.46 22.98 -5.44
CA ALA A 79 2.29 23.86 -6.26
C ALA A 79 3.37 24.54 -5.40
N ALA A 80 4.59 24.62 -5.90
CA ALA A 80 5.73 25.18 -5.18
C ALA A 80 6.68 25.87 -6.17
N GLY A 81 6.73 27.21 -6.14
CA GLY A 81 7.67 28.01 -6.93
C GLY A 81 7.68 27.63 -8.42
N ASP A 82 8.78 27.02 -8.86
CA ASP A 82 9.01 26.56 -10.23
C ASP A 82 8.54 25.11 -10.49
N GLY A 83 7.66 24.56 -9.67
CA GLY A 83 7.17 23.19 -9.82
C GLY A 83 6.14 22.74 -8.79
N TYR A 84 6.32 21.51 -8.31
CA TYR A 84 5.39 20.82 -7.41
C TYR A 84 6.13 20.06 -6.30
N HIS A 85 5.59 20.11 -5.09
CA HIS A 85 5.92 19.14 -4.04
C HIS A 85 4.87 18.04 -4.04
N ILE A 86 5.34 16.79 -4.13
CA ILE A 86 4.49 15.60 -4.21
C ILE A 86 4.88 14.69 -3.05
N THR A 87 3.88 14.26 -2.28
CA THR A 87 4.02 13.14 -1.34
C THR A 87 3.27 11.95 -1.93
N MET A 88 4.01 10.88 -2.23
CA MET A 88 3.46 9.62 -2.72
C MET A 88 2.65 8.90 -1.61
N LYS A 89 1.85 7.89 -1.99
CA LYS A 89 1.03 7.12 -1.03
C LYS A 89 1.86 6.33 -0.01
N ASP A 90 3.11 6.03 -0.33
CA ASP A 90 4.10 5.43 0.59
C ASP A 90 4.95 6.45 1.35
N ASP A 91 4.49 7.71 1.42
CA ASP A 91 5.15 8.85 2.09
C ASP A 91 6.45 9.33 1.45
N PHE A 92 6.88 8.75 0.33
CA PHE A 92 8.05 9.25 -0.38
C PHE A 92 7.77 10.64 -0.95
N LYS A 93 8.67 11.59 -0.67
CA LYS A 93 8.52 13.00 -1.10
C LYS A 93 9.42 13.28 -2.31
N VAL A 94 8.86 13.90 -3.34
CA VAL A 94 9.61 14.43 -4.48
C VAL A 94 9.29 15.90 -4.72
N GLN A 95 10.28 16.64 -5.20
CA GLN A 95 10.12 17.98 -5.74
C GLN A 95 10.32 17.89 -7.25
N LEU A 96 9.33 18.31 -8.03
CA LEU A 96 9.33 18.20 -9.49
C LEU A 96 9.26 19.59 -10.11
N SER A 97 10.26 20.00 -10.90
CA SER A 97 10.22 21.29 -11.58
C SER A 97 9.38 21.26 -12.87
N HIS A 98 8.92 22.43 -13.34
CA HIS A 98 8.24 22.57 -14.63
C HIS A 98 9.13 22.09 -15.80
N GLN A 99 10.46 22.26 -15.70
CA GLN A 99 11.38 21.80 -16.73
C GLN A 99 11.47 20.28 -16.77
N GLU A 100 11.54 19.62 -15.60
CA GLU A 100 11.55 18.16 -15.49
C GLU A 100 10.25 17.57 -16.03
N LEU A 101 9.10 18.15 -15.66
CA LEU A 101 7.81 17.74 -16.18
C LEU A 101 7.71 17.90 -17.71
N LYS A 102 8.20 19.03 -18.25
CA LYS A 102 8.23 19.24 -19.71
C LYS A 102 9.07 18.18 -20.41
N ARG A 103 10.25 17.84 -19.86
CA ARG A 103 11.13 16.78 -20.41
C ARG A 103 10.46 15.42 -20.37
N ALA A 104 9.83 15.06 -19.26
CA ALA A 104 9.08 13.81 -19.12
C ALA A 104 7.92 13.74 -20.13
N THR A 105 7.18 14.83 -20.29
CA THR A 105 6.06 14.94 -21.24
C THR A 105 6.49 14.72 -22.68
N GLN A 106 7.64 15.29 -23.07
CA GLN A 106 8.19 15.12 -24.42
C GLN A 106 8.69 13.68 -24.67
N ALA A 107 9.19 13.01 -23.63
CA ALA A 107 9.84 11.72 -23.74
C ALA A 107 8.89 10.52 -23.57
N SER A 108 7.80 10.65 -22.83
CA SER A 108 6.90 9.52 -22.48
C SER A 108 6.19 8.90 -23.70
N ARG A 109 5.98 9.71 -24.74
CA ARG A 109 5.16 9.39 -25.93
C ARG A 109 3.74 8.93 -25.59
N PHE A 110 3.17 9.39 -24.48
CA PHE A 110 1.75 9.17 -24.19
C PHE A 110 0.87 9.98 -25.14
N SER A 111 -0.11 9.32 -25.76
CA SER A 111 -1.05 9.95 -26.69
C SER A 111 -2.44 9.34 -26.58
N GLY A 112 -3.50 10.13 -26.78
CA GLY A 112 -4.86 9.68 -26.49
C GLY A 112 -5.93 10.68 -26.87
N LYS A 113 -7.20 10.23 -26.87
CA LYS A 113 -8.36 11.10 -27.11
C LYS A 113 -8.68 11.98 -25.90
N ASP A 114 -8.37 11.52 -24.68
CA ASP A 114 -8.49 12.32 -23.47
C ASP A 114 -7.19 13.10 -23.23
N ALA A 115 -7.15 14.33 -23.76
CA ALA A 115 -6.00 15.22 -23.57
C ALA A 115 -5.75 15.56 -22.10
N GLY A 116 -6.78 15.53 -21.25
CA GLY A 116 -6.65 15.69 -19.81
C GLY A 116 -5.93 14.51 -19.17
N ALA A 117 -6.32 13.29 -19.51
CA ALA A 117 -5.66 12.07 -19.02
C ALA A 117 -4.20 12.00 -19.48
N VAL A 118 -3.88 12.41 -20.71
CA VAL A 118 -2.49 12.50 -21.18
C VAL A 118 -1.67 13.47 -20.32
N LYS A 119 -2.21 14.65 -20.00
CA LYS A 119 -1.55 15.63 -19.12
C LYS A 119 -1.32 15.05 -17.72
N ASP A 120 -2.37 14.51 -17.12
CA ASP A 120 -2.34 13.95 -15.76
C ASP A 120 -1.36 12.77 -15.66
N ALA A 121 -1.35 11.89 -16.67
CA ALA A 121 -0.41 10.77 -16.77
C ALA A 121 1.05 11.22 -16.80
N ASN A 122 1.35 12.31 -17.52
CA ASN A 122 2.71 12.84 -17.60
C ASN A 122 3.22 13.40 -16.27
N VAL A 123 2.34 13.93 -15.41
CA VAL A 123 2.71 14.33 -14.04
C VAL A 123 3.11 13.11 -13.21
N VAL A 124 2.30 12.04 -13.28
CA VAL A 124 2.56 10.80 -12.53
C VAL A 124 3.86 10.13 -13.02
N PHE A 125 4.06 10.08 -14.33
CA PHE A 125 5.31 9.58 -14.93
C PHE A 125 6.54 10.42 -14.51
N ALA A 126 6.43 11.75 -14.50
CA ALA A 126 7.52 12.61 -14.07
C ALA A 126 7.87 12.42 -12.59
N ALA A 127 6.87 12.23 -11.73
CA ALA A 127 7.08 11.93 -10.31
C ALA A 127 7.81 10.59 -10.11
N PHE A 128 7.46 9.56 -10.88
CA PHE A 128 8.19 8.28 -10.91
C PHE A 128 9.65 8.48 -11.28
N VAL A 129 9.92 9.19 -12.38
CA VAL A 129 11.29 9.46 -12.84
C VAL A 129 12.08 10.21 -11.77
N LYS A 130 11.45 11.18 -11.09
CA LYS A 130 12.10 11.95 -10.03
C LYS A 130 12.45 11.07 -8.82
N ARG A 131 11.55 10.18 -8.40
CA ARG A 131 11.87 9.20 -7.36
C ARG A 131 13.01 8.29 -7.79
N LYS A 132 12.96 7.74 -9.02
CA LYS A 132 14.03 6.90 -9.56
C LYS A 132 15.36 7.63 -9.59
N GLN A 133 15.38 8.92 -9.92
CA GLN A 133 16.58 9.75 -9.85
C GLN A 133 17.18 9.72 -8.44
N VAL A 134 16.36 10.06 -7.44
CA VAL A 134 16.80 10.19 -6.03
C VAL A 134 17.22 8.84 -5.47
N THR A 135 16.42 7.78 -5.64
CA THR A 135 16.68 6.47 -5.03
C THR A 135 17.70 5.65 -5.79
N GLY A 136 17.83 5.85 -7.10
CA GLY A 136 18.78 5.14 -7.96
C GLY A 136 20.14 5.80 -8.06
N GLY A 137 20.36 6.95 -7.40
CA GLY A 137 21.62 7.69 -7.44
C GLY A 137 21.97 8.26 -8.81
N PHE A 138 20.97 8.55 -9.66
CA PHE A 138 21.23 9.14 -10.97
C PHE A 138 21.65 10.60 -10.82
N PRO A 139 22.74 11.03 -11.49
CA PRO A 139 23.27 12.39 -11.33
C PRO A 139 22.31 13.47 -11.84
N THR A 140 21.40 13.14 -12.76
CA THR A 140 20.44 14.08 -13.34
C THR A 140 19.08 13.44 -13.59
N PHE A 141 18.03 14.25 -13.64
CA PHE A 141 16.70 13.81 -14.05
C PHE A 141 16.70 13.19 -15.44
N SER A 142 17.47 13.76 -16.38
CA SER A 142 17.58 13.22 -17.74
C SER A 142 18.23 11.83 -17.80
N ALA A 143 19.21 11.54 -16.94
CA ALA A 143 19.79 10.20 -16.85
C ALA A 143 18.77 9.18 -16.29
N ALA A 144 18.02 9.55 -15.25
CA ALA A 144 16.95 8.73 -14.72
C ALA A 144 15.81 8.53 -15.74
N LEU A 145 15.47 9.58 -16.49
CA LEU A 145 14.47 9.54 -17.56
C LEU A 145 14.89 8.57 -18.66
N ALA A 146 16.10 8.71 -19.19
CA ALA A 146 16.63 7.81 -20.22
C ALA A 146 16.55 6.34 -19.76
N LYS A 147 16.96 6.05 -18.53
CA LYS A 147 16.87 4.70 -17.96
C LYS A 147 15.43 4.23 -17.71
N THR A 148 14.49 5.15 -17.49
CA THR A 148 13.06 4.83 -17.33
C THR A 148 12.42 4.47 -18.66
N LEU A 149 12.84 5.12 -19.74
CA LEU A 149 12.32 4.84 -21.08
C LEU A 149 12.69 3.44 -21.56
N GLU A 150 13.74 2.81 -21.03
CA GLU A 150 14.10 1.43 -21.37
C GLU A 150 13.08 0.37 -20.87
N GLY A 151 12.07 0.78 -20.09
CA GLY A 151 11.05 -0.10 -19.54
C GLY A 151 11.19 -0.35 -18.04
N GLU A 152 10.11 -0.87 -17.44
CA GLU A 152 10.06 -1.27 -16.03
C GLU A 152 9.27 -2.56 -15.84
N THR A 153 9.66 -3.37 -14.85
CA THR A 153 8.80 -4.48 -14.42
C THR A 153 7.58 -3.93 -13.69
N THR A 154 6.46 -4.67 -13.73
CA THR A 154 5.20 -4.25 -13.09
C THR A 154 5.41 -3.87 -11.62
N GLN A 155 6.12 -4.72 -10.87
CA GLN A 155 6.41 -4.51 -9.46
C GLN A 155 7.26 -3.25 -9.23
N ARG A 156 8.33 -3.04 -10.01
CA ARG A 156 9.18 -1.85 -9.87
C ARG A 156 8.43 -0.58 -10.22
N CYS A 157 7.55 -0.62 -11.21
CA CYS A 157 6.71 0.51 -11.55
C CYS A 157 5.74 0.85 -10.41
N LEU A 158 5.03 -0.15 -9.86
CA LEU A 158 4.18 0.03 -8.66
C LEU A 158 4.96 0.59 -7.47
N GLN A 159 6.17 0.10 -7.22
CA GLN A 159 7.05 0.59 -6.16
C GLN A 159 7.47 2.04 -6.40
N GLY A 160 7.94 2.39 -7.60
CA GLY A 160 8.35 3.76 -7.91
C GLY A 160 7.19 4.75 -8.02
N MET A 161 5.96 4.27 -8.23
CA MET A 161 4.74 5.10 -8.14
C MET A 161 4.25 5.26 -6.68
N GLY A 162 4.86 4.56 -5.72
CA GLY A 162 4.42 4.52 -4.32
C GLY A 162 3.13 3.75 -4.09
N MET A 163 2.76 2.85 -5.01
CA MET A 163 1.50 2.09 -5.00
C MET A 163 1.68 0.64 -4.52
N TYR A 164 2.92 0.16 -4.35
CA TYR A 164 3.14 -1.26 -4.06
C TYR A 164 2.46 -1.71 -2.75
N GLY A 165 2.48 -0.87 -1.71
CA GLY A 165 1.74 -1.12 -0.46
C GLY A 165 0.22 -1.16 -0.62
N LEU A 166 -0.31 -0.55 -1.69
CA LEU A 166 -1.72 -0.52 -2.05
C LEU A 166 -2.06 -1.49 -3.19
N SER A 167 -1.23 -2.52 -3.37
CA SER A 167 -1.39 -3.50 -4.44
C SER A 167 -1.58 -4.92 -3.90
N GLN A 168 -2.31 -5.74 -4.65
CA GLN A 168 -2.44 -7.17 -4.38
C GLN A 168 -2.07 -7.96 -5.63
N SER A 169 -1.32 -9.04 -5.43
CA SER A 169 -1.09 -10.04 -6.48
C SER A 169 -2.33 -10.91 -6.62
N VAL A 170 -2.88 -11.01 -7.82
CA VAL A 170 -4.13 -11.73 -8.10
C VAL A 170 -3.96 -12.52 -9.40
N SER A 171 -4.52 -13.73 -9.45
CA SER A 171 -4.55 -14.49 -10.69
C SER A 171 -5.43 -13.78 -11.73
N SER A 172 -5.09 -13.89 -13.01
CA SER A 172 -5.91 -13.35 -14.10
C SER A 172 -7.34 -13.88 -14.10
N SER A 173 -7.55 -15.14 -13.70
CA SER A 173 -8.88 -15.73 -13.53
C SER A 173 -9.67 -15.08 -12.40
N ASP A 174 -9.06 -14.84 -11.24
CA ASP A 174 -9.73 -14.20 -10.11
C ASP A 174 -10.04 -12.73 -10.41
N MET A 175 -9.13 -12.06 -11.13
CA MET A 175 -9.35 -10.68 -11.59
C MET A 175 -10.57 -10.61 -12.50
N ALA A 176 -10.69 -11.52 -13.48
CA ALA A 176 -11.85 -11.59 -14.36
C ALA A 176 -13.14 -11.97 -13.60
N ALA A 177 -13.08 -12.97 -12.71
CA ALA A 177 -14.24 -13.42 -11.93
C ALA A 177 -14.81 -12.32 -11.03
N LYS A 178 -13.94 -11.45 -10.51
CA LYS A 178 -14.33 -10.31 -9.67
C LYS A 178 -14.67 -9.04 -10.46
N GLY A 179 -14.56 -9.06 -11.78
CA GLY A 179 -14.67 -7.85 -12.62
C GLY A 179 -13.65 -6.78 -12.24
N ALA A 180 -12.50 -7.18 -11.68
CA ALA A 180 -11.47 -6.26 -11.22
C ALA A 180 -10.66 -5.72 -12.41
N VAL A 181 -10.21 -4.46 -12.27
CA VAL A 181 -9.23 -3.87 -13.18
C VAL A 181 -7.85 -4.04 -12.57
N GLY A 182 -6.88 -4.49 -13.37
CA GLY A 182 -5.52 -4.71 -12.90
C GLY A 182 -4.48 -4.51 -13.99
N VAL A 183 -3.24 -4.88 -13.68
CA VAL A 183 -2.11 -4.85 -14.60
C VAL A 183 -1.44 -6.22 -14.65
N LEU A 184 -1.04 -6.65 -15.84
CA LEU A 184 -0.36 -7.92 -16.05
C LEU A 184 0.86 -7.72 -16.95
N GLU A 185 1.97 -8.36 -16.56
CA GLU A 185 3.22 -8.32 -17.33
C GLU A 185 3.05 -9.09 -18.64
N THR A 186 3.40 -8.47 -19.77
CA THR A 186 3.21 -9.08 -21.10
C THR A 186 4.51 -9.56 -21.72
N HIS A 187 5.62 -8.92 -21.37
CA HIS A 187 6.97 -9.26 -21.80
C HIS A 187 7.98 -8.56 -20.89
N ASN A 188 9.27 -8.81 -21.08
CA ASN A 188 10.31 -8.17 -20.28
C ASN A 188 10.14 -6.64 -20.28
N PHE A 189 9.93 -6.08 -19.08
CA PHE A 189 9.78 -4.65 -18.85
C PHE A 189 8.54 -3.98 -19.48
N GLY A 190 7.54 -4.77 -19.88
CA GLY A 190 6.29 -4.27 -20.45
C GLY A 190 5.05 -4.91 -19.85
N SER A 191 4.00 -4.13 -19.68
CA SER A 191 2.74 -4.56 -19.05
C SER A 191 1.52 -4.01 -19.77
N ALA A 192 0.37 -4.62 -19.51
CA ALA A 192 -0.92 -4.21 -20.05
C ALA A 192 -1.93 -3.97 -18.93
N LEU A 193 -2.85 -3.04 -19.16
CA LEU A 193 -4.05 -2.92 -18.32
C LEU A 193 -4.96 -4.10 -18.65
N VAL A 194 -5.52 -4.75 -17.65
CA VAL A 194 -6.48 -5.84 -17.79
C VAL A 194 -7.83 -5.39 -17.23
N THR A 195 -8.88 -5.55 -18.03
CA THR A 195 -10.27 -5.37 -17.61
C THR A 195 -11.11 -6.47 -18.22
N GLU A 196 -11.99 -7.09 -17.44
CA GLU A 196 -12.91 -8.15 -17.92
C GLU A 196 -12.20 -9.29 -18.69
N GLY A 197 -10.98 -9.65 -18.27
CA GLY A 197 -10.18 -10.69 -18.92
C GLY A 197 -9.57 -10.30 -20.27
N VAL A 198 -9.59 -9.02 -20.64
CA VAL A 198 -8.97 -8.47 -21.85
C VAL A 198 -7.79 -7.59 -21.46
N LYS A 199 -6.62 -7.83 -22.08
CA LYS A 199 -5.44 -6.98 -21.95
C LYS A 199 -5.46 -5.87 -23.00
N HIS A 200 -5.16 -4.65 -22.58
CA HIS A 200 -5.09 -3.43 -23.37
C HIS A 200 -3.66 -2.89 -23.34
N GLN A 201 -3.00 -2.86 -24.49
CA GLN A 201 -1.61 -2.40 -24.62
C GLN A 201 -1.39 -1.77 -25.98
N TYR A 202 -0.73 -0.61 -26.06
CA TYR A 202 -0.45 0.08 -27.33
C TYR A 202 -1.70 0.34 -28.20
N GLY A 203 -2.87 0.49 -27.58
CA GLY A 203 -4.16 0.61 -28.27
C GLY A 203 -4.72 -0.70 -28.84
N GLU A 204 -4.04 -1.83 -28.65
CA GLU A 204 -4.48 -3.16 -29.07
C GLU A 204 -5.17 -3.91 -27.92
N GLN A 205 -6.00 -4.88 -28.29
CA GLN A 205 -6.75 -5.72 -27.35
C GLN A 205 -6.48 -7.20 -27.65
N SER A 206 -6.33 -7.98 -26.60
CA SER A 206 -6.25 -9.44 -26.70
C SER A 206 -6.74 -10.10 -25.41
N LYS A 207 -7.14 -11.36 -25.49
CA LYS A 207 -7.57 -12.10 -24.30
C LYS A 207 -6.39 -12.39 -23.38
N VAL A 208 -6.68 -12.48 -22.09
CA VAL A 208 -5.74 -12.99 -21.09
C VAL A 208 -5.92 -14.51 -21.00
N ASP A 209 -4.85 -15.25 -21.22
CA ASP A 209 -4.88 -16.72 -21.16
C ASP A 209 -4.67 -17.20 -19.71
N ARG A 210 -3.56 -16.82 -19.10
CA ARG A 210 -3.14 -17.16 -17.74
C ARG A 210 -2.09 -16.17 -17.24
N GLY A 211 -1.84 -16.18 -15.94
CA GLY A 211 -0.81 -15.37 -15.31
C GLY A 211 -1.30 -14.70 -14.06
N TYR A 212 -0.38 -14.03 -13.38
CA TYR A 212 -0.63 -13.21 -12.21
C TYR A 212 -0.39 -11.74 -12.57
N GLY A 213 -1.21 -10.88 -11.98
CA GLY A 213 -1.13 -9.44 -12.13
C GLY A 213 -1.34 -8.75 -10.80
N TYR A 214 -1.38 -7.42 -10.85
CA TYR A 214 -1.65 -6.61 -9.67
C TYR A 214 -2.96 -5.85 -9.84
N VAL A 215 -3.76 -5.83 -8.78
CA VAL A 215 -4.87 -4.88 -8.62
C VAL A 215 -4.48 -3.83 -7.58
N LEU A 216 -5.10 -2.65 -7.63
CA LEU A 216 -4.98 -1.65 -6.57
C LEU A 216 -6.28 -1.60 -5.76
N PHE A 217 -6.16 -1.20 -4.50
CA PHE A 217 -7.28 -0.90 -3.62
C PHE A 217 -7.16 0.53 -3.09
N ASP A 218 -8.31 1.14 -2.74
CA ASP A 218 -8.32 2.43 -2.04
C ASP A 218 -8.38 2.17 -0.54
N ASP A 219 -7.46 2.80 0.19
CA ASP A 219 -7.34 2.69 1.65
C ASP A 219 -8.33 3.60 2.40
N LYS A 220 -9.04 4.47 1.67
CA LYS A 220 -10.07 5.34 2.25
C LYS A 220 -11.22 4.54 2.88
N PRO A 221 -11.88 5.09 3.93
CA PRO A 221 -13.07 4.47 4.51
C PRO A 221 -14.19 4.28 3.49
N GLY A 222 -14.57 3.02 3.25
CA GLY A 222 -15.85 2.70 2.65
C GLY A 222 -17.01 3.04 3.59
N PRO A 223 -18.26 2.96 3.11
CA PRO A 223 -19.44 3.11 3.96
C PRO A 223 -19.40 2.10 5.12
N VAL A 224 -19.75 2.56 6.32
CA VAL A 224 -19.77 1.74 7.54
C VAL A 224 -20.86 0.67 7.40
N ASP A 225 -20.46 -0.61 7.48
CA ASP A 225 -21.35 -1.78 7.53
C ASP A 225 -21.60 -2.17 9.00
N ASP A 226 -22.78 -2.72 9.31
CA ASP A 226 -23.25 -3.10 10.66
C ASP A 226 -22.59 -4.38 11.21
N ALA A 227 -21.50 -4.84 10.59
CA ALA A 227 -20.65 -5.89 11.15
C ALA A 227 -20.16 -5.46 12.54
N ARG A 228 -20.18 -6.40 13.52
CA ARG A 228 -19.78 -6.15 14.92
C ARG A 228 -18.57 -5.22 14.96
N LYS A 229 -18.75 -4.01 15.47
CA LYS A 229 -17.72 -2.97 15.40
C LYS A 229 -16.48 -3.53 16.07
N VAL A 230 -15.30 -3.32 15.50
CA VAL A 230 -14.04 -3.78 16.11
C VAL A 230 -13.89 -3.24 17.55
N ASN A 231 -14.48 -2.06 17.82
CA ASN A 231 -14.63 -1.49 19.16
C ASN A 231 -15.36 -2.40 20.16
N ASP A 232 -16.34 -3.18 19.72
CA ASP A 232 -17.06 -4.13 20.58
C ASP A 232 -16.18 -5.34 20.93
N ILE A 233 -15.34 -5.79 19.97
CA ILE A 233 -14.37 -6.87 20.19
C ILE A 233 -13.31 -6.43 21.20
N MET A 234 -12.84 -5.18 21.09
CA MET A 234 -11.83 -4.61 21.96
C MET A 234 -12.39 -4.07 23.29
N SER A 235 -13.70 -4.09 23.48
CA SER A 235 -14.35 -3.52 24.67
C SER A 235 -13.90 -4.22 25.97
N GLY A 236 -13.41 -3.41 26.90
CA GLY A 236 -12.89 -3.87 28.19
C GLY A 236 -11.48 -4.47 28.13
N MET A 237 -10.75 -4.30 27.02
CA MET A 237 -9.30 -4.43 26.98
C MET A 237 -8.65 -3.05 27.21
N SER A 238 -7.37 -3.00 27.59
CA SER A 238 -6.59 -1.76 27.76
C SER A 238 -5.24 -1.85 27.03
N PRO A 239 -4.75 -0.76 26.39
CA PRO A 239 -3.42 -0.73 25.77
C PRO A 239 -2.29 -1.09 26.75
N ALA A 240 -2.46 -0.84 28.05
CA ALA A 240 -1.47 -1.17 29.05
C ALA A 240 -1.24 -2.69 29.20
N GLN A 241 -2.25 -3.50 28.83
CA GLN A 241 -2.16 -4.97 28.87
C GLN A 241 -1.36 -5.55 27.69
N ILE A 242 -0.85 -4.72 26.77
CA ILE A 242 -0.12 -5.24 25.60
C ILE A 242 1.14 -6.00 25.96
N TRP A 243 1.73 -5.72 27.13
CA TRP A 243 2.95 -6.36 27.60
C TRP A 243 2.64 -7.78 28.07
N ASP A 244 1.92 -7.93 29.18
CA ASP A 244 1.70 -9.23 29.83
C ASP A 244 0.38 -9.93 29.41
N GLY A 245 -0.54 -9.22 28.76
CA GLY A 245 -1.87 -9.73 28.43
C GLY A 245 -1.86 -10.80 27.35
N PHE A 246 -0.86 -10.79 26.46
CA PHE A 246 -0.44 -11.97 25.70
C PHE A 246 1.05 -11.87 25.32
N TYR A 247 1.74 -12.99 25.17
CA TYR A 247 3.12 -13.06 24.74
C TYR A 247 3.46 -14.45 24.15
N GLN A 248 4.60 -14.52 23.47
CA GLN A 248 5.12 -15.74 22.85
C GLN A 248 5.49 -16.81 23.90
N GLY A 249 5.12 -18.07 23.65
CA GLY A 249 5.64 -19.24 24.38
C GLY A 249 6.86 -19.88 23.71
N GLU A 250 6.85 -21.20 23.56
CA GLU A 250 8.01 -21.98 23.10
C GLU A 250 8.20 -22.03 21.57
N GLN A 251 7.25 -21.51 20.80
CA GLN A 251 7.30 -21.55 19.33
C GLN A 251 8.16 -20.42 18.76
N ASN A 252 8.72 -20.56 17.56
CA ASN A 252 9.52 -19.51 16.91
C ASN A 252 8.67 -18.49 16.13
N ASN A 253 7.52 -18.09 16.68
CA ASN A 253 6.57 -17.17 16.04
C ASN A 253 6.73 -15.70 16.45
N CYS A 254 7.95 -15.31 16.86
CA CYS A 254 8.26 -13.96 17.35
C CYS A 254 7.87 -12.84 16.38
N VAL A 255 8.08 -13.04 15.07
CA VAL A 255 7.68 -12.08 14.03
C VAL A 255 6.17 -11.88 14.00
N THR A 256 5.40 -12.94 14.19
CA THR A 256 3.95 -12.85 14.22
C THR A 256 3.46 -12.21 15.53
N VAL A 257 4.06 -12.55 16.68
CA VAL A 257 3.72 -11.91 17.97
C VAL A 257 4.02 -10.42 17.95
N SER A 258 5.21 -10.02 17.50
CA SER A 258 5.60 -8.61 17.43
C SER A 258 4.70 -7.80 16.49
N ALA A 259 4.35 -8.37 15.34
CA ALA A 259 3.42 -7.77 14.39
C ALA A 259 2.01 -7.58 14.98
N ILE A 260 1.48 -8.61 15.65
CA ILE A 260 0.16 -8.53 16.31
C ILE A 260 0.18 -7.44 17.39
N LYS A 261 1.20 -7.38 18.24
CA LYS A 261 1.30 -6.37 19.30
C LYS A 261 1.34 -4.95 18.73
N ALA A 262 2.21 -4.72 17.74
CA ALA A 262 2.33 -3.43 17.09
C ALA A 262 1.02 -3.01 16.41
N ALA A 263 0.34 -3.94 15.72
CA ALA A 263 -0.93 -3.68 15.05
C ALA A 263 -2.06 -3.34 16.04
N ILE A 264 -2.20 -4.09 17.14
CA ILE A 264 -3.22 -3.83 18.17
C ILE A 264 -3.09 -2.41 18.71
N ILE A 265 -1.87 -1.98 19.04
CA ILE A 265 -1.68 -0.65 19.61
C ILE A 265 -1.85 0.44 18.56
N ARG A 266 -1.27 0.26 17.36
CA ARG A 266 -1.34 1.26 16.29
C ARG A 266 -2.78 1.57 15.90
N PHE A 267 -3.62 0.54 15.82
CA PHE A 267 -5.00 0.66 15.34
C PHE A 267 -6.02 0.63 16.48
N TRP A 268 -5.58 0.80 17.74
CA TRP A 268 -6.46 0.68 18.89
C TRP A 268 -7.63 1.65 18.87
N GLN A 269 -7.34 2.91 18.52
CA GLN A 269 -8.33 3.98 18.46
C GLN A 269 -8.90 4.17 17.05
N ASP A 270 -8.47 3.36 16.08
CA ASP A 270 -8.99 3.43 14.73
C ASP A 270 -10.37 2.75 14.70
N PRO A 271 -11.45 3.45 14.28
CA PRO A 271 -12.78 2.85 14.23
C PRO A 271 -12.88 1.63 13.30
N LYS A 272 -11.97 1.50 12.32
CA LYS A 272 -11.83 0.28 11.50
C LYS A 272 -11.06 -0.82 12.25
N GLY A 273 -10.18 -0.49 13.19
CA GLY A 273 -9.28 -1.45 13.81
C GLY A 273 -8.29 -2.08 12.82
N ILE A 274 -7.74 -3.27 13.11
CA ILE A 274 -6.71 -3.89 12.26
C ILE A 274 -7.29 -4.33 10.91
N PHE A 275 -8.49 -4.92 10.89
CA PHE A 275 -9.18 -5.40 9.69
C PHE A 275 -10.38 -4.50 9.40
N GLU A 276 -10.62 -4.20 8.12
CA GLU A 276 -11.75 -3.37 7.72
C GLU A 276 -13.10 -3.93 8.13
N ARG A 277 -13.27 -5.26 8.10
CA ARG A 277 -14.49 -5.93 8.55
C ARG A 277 -14.19 -7.29 9.17
N ILE A 278 -14.89 -7.59 10.27
CA ILE A 278 -14.96 -8.93 10.85
C ILE A 278 -16.44 -9.28 11.04
N GLN A 279 -16.92 -10.30 10.33
CA GLN A 279 -18.28 -10.80 10.46
C GLN A 279 -18.24 -12.18 11.10
N VAL A 280 -18.95 -12.34 12.22
CA VAL A 280 -19.15 -13.65 12.84
C VAL A 280 -20.22 -14.39 12.05
N THR A 281 -19.93 -15.63 11.65
CA THR A 281 -20.86 -16.51 10.96
C THR A 281 -21.15 -17.73 11.82
N ARG A 282 -22.01 -18.62 11.34
CA ARG A 282 -22.29 -19.89 12.03
C ARG A 282 -21.06 -20.79 12.10
N ASP A 283 -20.21 -20.74 11.08
CA ASP A 283 -19.12 -21.69 10.89
C ASP A 283 -17.74 -21.08 11.24
N GLY A 284 -17.70 -19.79 11.59
CA GLY A 284 -16.50 -19.08 12.01
C GLY A 284 -16.59 -17.56 11.80
N PHE A 285 -15.65 -17.03 11.01
CA PHE A 285 -15.46 -15.60 10.79
C PHE A 285 -15.17 -15.30 9.32
N GLU A 286 -15.81 -14.29 8.76
CA GLU A 286 -15.37 -13.66 7.51
C GLU A 286 -14.60 -12.38 7.83
N VAL A 287 -13.44 -12.22 7.20
CA VAL A 287 -12.55 -11.09 7.45
C VAL A 287 -12.25 -10.39 6.14
N VAL A 288 -12.45 -9.07 6.12
CA VAL A 288 -11.95 -8.17 5.08
C VAL A 288 -10.81 -7.38 5.68
N MET A 289 -9.61 -7.59 5.15
CA MET A 289 -8.38 -6.94 5.58
C MET A 289 -8.26 -5.53 5.00
N ARG A 290 -7.38 -4.70 5.58
CA ARG A 290 -7.10 -3.34 5.11
C ARG A 290 -6.49 -3.27 3.71
N ASP A 291 -5.91 -4.38 3.25
CA ASP A 291 -5.43 -4.49 1.88
C ASP A 291 -6.55 -4.85 0.89
N ALA A 292 -7.81 -4.93 1.32
CA ALA A 292 -8.99 -5.43 0.59
C ALA A 292 -9.03 -6.96 0.38
N TYR A 293 -8.11 -7.72 0.98
CA TYR A 293 -8.15 -9.17 0.88
C TYR A 293 -9.24 -9.73 1.77
N SER A 294 -9.96 -10.73 1.28
CA SER A 294 -11.03 -11.37 2.03
C SER A 294 -10.73 -12.85 2.27
N LEU A 295 -10.93 -13.31 3.49
CA LEU A 295 -10.81 -14.72 3.85
C LEU A 295 -11.84 -15.14 4.89
N GLN A 296 -11.99 -16.45 5.05
CA GLN A 296 -12.79 -17.04 6.12
C GLN A 296 -11.89 -17.86 7.03
N VAL A 297 -12.10 -17.76 8.34
CA VAL A 297 -11.47 -18.60 9.37
C VAL A 297 -12.56 -19.39 10.06
N THR A 298 -12.47 -20.72 10.05
CA THR A 298 -13.48 -21.57 10.71
C THR A 298 -13.25 -21.65 12.22
N HIS A 299 -14.25 -22.08 12.99
CA HIS A 299 -14.07 -22.36 14.41
C HIS A 299 -13.02 -23.45 14.67
N GLU A 300 -12.91 -24.45 13.79
CA GLU A 300 -11.89 -25.49 13.88
C GLU A 300 -10.48 -24.92 13.65
N GLU A 301 -10.31 -24.05 12.64
CA GLU A 301 -9.05 -23.37 12.37
C GLU A 301 -8.63 -22.47 13.54
N LEU A 302 -9.58 -21.77 14.16
CA LEU A 302 -9.30 -20.99 15.36
C LEU A 302 -8.79 -21.86 16.53
N ASN A 303 -9.39 -23.04 16.74
CA ASN A 303 -8.95 -23.97 17.78
C ASN A 303 -7.54 -24.53 17.50
N LYS A 304 -7.24 -24.86 16.24
CA LYS A 304 -5.90 -25.29 15.83
C LYS A 304 -4.88 -24.18 16.02
N ALA A 305 -5.23 -22.95 15.68
CA ALA A 305 -4.39 -21.78 15.89
C ALA A 305 -4.13 -21.54 17.39
N ALA A 306 -5.14 -21.69 18.25
CA ALA A 306 -4.99 -21.60 19.70
C ALA A 306 -3.94 -22.60 20.21
N ALA A 307 -4.06 -23.87 19.84
CA ALA A 307 -3.14 -24.93 20.24
C ALA A 307 -1.71 -24.72 19.67
N ALA A 308 -1.60 -24.34 18.40
CA ALA A 308 -0.31 -24.21 17.72
C ALA A 308 0.45 -22.92 18.07
N SER A 309 -0.25 -21.84 18.44
CA SER A 309 0.39 -20.55 18.76
C SER A 309 1.30 -20.63 19.98
N ASN A 310 0.94 -21.48 20.94
CA ASN A 310 1.52 -21.52 22.28
C ASN A 310 1.62 -20.13 22.93
N PHE A 311 0.62 -19.27 22.71
CA PHE A 311 0.57 -17.96 23.36
C PHE A 311 0.14 -18.10 24.82
N HIS A 312 0.74 -17.28 25.67
CA HIS A 312 0.41 -17.17 27.09
C HIS A 312 0.05 -15.72 27.43
N GLY A 313 -0.62 -15.47 28.55
CA GLY A 313 -0.94 -14.09 28.95
C GLY A 313 -1.85 -13.99 30.16
N SER A 314 -1.82 -12.82 30.80
CA SER A 314 -2.65 -12.50 31.97
C SER A 314 -4.09 -12.12 31.62
N SER A 315 -4.35 -11.74 30.35
CA SER A 315 -5.65 -11.26 29.87
C SER A 315 -6.26 -12.25 28.87
N SER A 316 -7.23 -13.05 29.33
CA SER A 316 -7.92 -14.03 28.47
C SER A 316 -8.57 -13.39 27.23
N LYS A 317 -9.13 -12.18 27.36
CA LYS A 317 -9.69 -11.43 26.24
C LYS A 317 -8.64 -11.07 25.19
N LEU A 318 -7.53 -10.48 25.62
CA LEU A 318 -6.47 -10.06 24.70
C LEU A 318 -5.78 -11.28 24.06
N LEU A 319 -5.54 -12.34 24.85
CA LEU A 319 -5.01 -13.60 24.37
C LEU A 319 -5.91 -14.22 23.28
N ASN A 320 -7.22 -14.28 23.50
CA ASN A 320 -8.17 -14.81 22.50
C ASN A 320 -8.18 -13.94 21.23
N TYR A 321 -8.08 -12.63 21.35
CA TYR A 321 -7.98 -11.74 20.20
C TYR A 321 -6.66 -11.93 19.42
N ALA A 322 -5.54 -12.08 20.13
CA ALA A 322 -4.25 -12.39 19.52
C ALA A 322 -4.27 -13.75 18.79
N ILE A 323 -4.89 -14.77 19.38
CA ILE A 323 -5.10 -16.09 18.74
C ILE A 323 -5.94 -15.94 17.46
N PHE A 324 -6.99 -15.12 17.47
CA PHE A 324 -7.77 -14.83 16.27
C PHE A 324 -6.93 -14.16 15.18
N LEU A 325 -6.13 -13.13 15.52
CA LEU A 325 -5.22 -12.48 14.58
C LEU A 325 -4.16 -13.44 14.03
N TYR A 326 -3.66 -14.35 14.88
CA TYR A 326 -2.77 -15.44 14.49
C TYR A 326 -3.43 -16.41 13.50
N ALA A 327 -4.67 -16.82 13.75
CA ALA A 327 -5.44 -17.68 12.86
C ALA A 327 -5.69 -17.01 11.49
N VAL A 328 -5.98 -15.71 11.47
CA VAL A 328 -6.14 -14.93 10.24
C VAL A 328 -4.82 -14.85 9.45
N SER A 329 -3.69 -14.58 10.13
CA SER A 329 -2.35 -14.61 9.52
C SER A 329 -2.04 -16.00 8.94
N ALA A 330 -2.35 -17.07 9.66
CA ALA A 330 -2.18 -18.45 9.20
C ALA A 330 -3.05 -18.77 7.99
N LYS A 331 -4.29 -18.29 7.97
CA LYS A 331 -5.17 -18.48 6.82
C LYS A 331 -4.64 -17.76 5.58
N ARG A 332 -4.09 -16.56 5.75
CA ARG A 332 -3.44 -15.82 4.67
C ARG A 332 -2.20 -16.56 4.18
N ALA A 333 -1.34 -17.03 5.09
CA ALA A 333 -0.17 -17.84 4.76
C ALA A 333 -0.54 -19.11 3.97
N GLN A 334 -1.60 -19.81 4.37
CA GLN A 334 -2.12 -20.96 3.63
C GLN A 334 -2.48 -20.58 2.18
N LYS A 335 -3.26 -19.51 2.00
CA LYS A 335 -3.75 -19.10 0.68
C LYS A 335 -2.67 -18.56 -0.23
N GLU A 336 -1.66 -17.90 0.32
CA GLU A 336 -0.51 -17.38 -0.43
C GLU A 336 0.61 -18.42 -0.58
N ASN A 337 0.42 -19.62 -0.04
CA ASN A 337 1.39 -20.69 -0.03
C ASN A 337 2.77 -20.24 0.53
N ASN A 338 2.73 -19.61 1.70
CA ASN A 338 3.92 -19.19 2.47
C ASN A 338 4.99 -20.31 2.50
N ASP A 339 6.24 -19.93 2.27
CA ASP A 339 7.41 -20.80 2.11
C ASP A 339 7.23 -21.95 1.09
N PHE A 340 6.35 -21.76 0.11
CA PHE A 340 5.99 -22.75 -0.90
C PHE A 340 5.44 -24.08 -0.35
N ARG A 341 5.04 -24.11 0.93
CA ARG A 341 4.53 -25.31 1.61
C ARG A 341 3.23 -25.08 2.38
N ALA A 342 2.90 -23.85 2.79
CA ALA A 342 1.70 -23.55 3.57
C ALA A 342 0.40 -23.91 2.83
N GLY A 343 0.39 -23.92 1.50
CA GLY A 343 -0.77 -24.24 0.68
C GLY A 343 -1.26 -25.68 0.84
N LYS A 344 -0.47 -26.57 1.47
CA LYS A 344 -0.83 -27.97 1.71
C LYS A 344 -2.02 -28.12 2.67
N SER A 345 -2.02 -27.38 3.78
CA SER A 345 -3.09 -27.40 4.77
C SER A 345 -2.98 -26.22 5.74
N PHE A 346 -4.01 -25.98 6.55
CA PHE A 346 -3.98 -24.92 7.56
C PHE A 346 -2.93 -25.20 8.64
N GLU A 347 -2.79 -26.46 9.04
CA GLU A 347 -1.73 -26.93 9.96
C GLU A 347 -0.35 -26.65 9.36
N LYS A 348 -0.18 -26.88 8.05
CA LYS A 348 1.11 -26.60 7.43
C LYS A 348 1.41 -25.10 7.39
N ALA A 349 0.38 -24.26 7.28
CA ALA A 349 0.54 -22.83 7.43
C ALA A 349 0.93 -22.45 8.87
N LEU A 350 0.33 -23.06 9.90
CA LEU A 350 0.72 -22.87 11.30
C LEU A 350 2.20 -23.24 11.53
N ASP A 351 2.69 -24.35 10.96
CA ASP A 351 4.11 -24.69 11.00
C ASP A 351 4.99 -23.56 10.44
N THR A 352 4.56 -22.94 9.34
CA THR A 352 5.34 -21.88 8.67
C THR A 352 5.45 -20.59 9.46
N LEU A 353 4.49 -20.33 10.35
CA LEU A 353 4.57 -19.19 11.25
C LEU A 353 5.42 -19.50 12.49
N ASN A 354 5.60 -20.79 12.80
CA ASN A 354 6.24 -21.27 14.03
C ASN A 354 7.70 -21.69 13.85
N ASP A 355 8.25 -21.70 12.62
CA ASP A 355 9.65 -22.08 12.34
C ASP A 355 10.56 -20.91 11.98
N GLY A 356 10.10 -19.68 12.24
CA GLY A 356 10.87 -18.44 12.07
C GLY A 356 10.59 -17.76 10.73
N GLU A 357 10.59 -16.43 10.72
CA GLU A 357 10.14 -15.64 9.57
C GLU A 357 11.01 -14.40 9.40
N ALA A 358 10.96 -13.79 8.21
CA ALA A 358 11.65 -12.54 7.97
C ALA A 358 10.89 -11.35 8.60
N PRO A 359 11.61 -10.34 9.14
CA PRO A 359 10.97 -9.14 9.67
C PRO A 359 9.97 -8.50 8.70
N GLY A 360 8.76 -8.23 9.22
CA GLY A 360 7.68 -7.58 8.46
C GLY A 360 6.74 -8.50 7.69
N GLU A 361 7.04 -9.79 7.53
CA GLU A 361 6.15 -10.74 6.82
C GLU A 361 4.78 -10.85 7.50
N ALA A 362 4.75 -10.97 8.83
CA ALA A 362 3.49 -11.06 9.56
C ALA A 362 2.65 -9.78 9.47
N LEU A 363 3.26 -8.58 9.43
CA LEU A 363 2.51 -7.34 9.20
C LEU A 363 1.84 -7.35 7.82
N ARG A 364 2.50 -7.88 6.79
CA ARG A 364 1.91 -8.03 5.44
C ARG A 364 0.75 -9.02 5.45
N ARG A 365 0.89 -10.17 6.14
CA ARG A 365 -0.19 -11.17 6.24
C ARG A 365 -1.40 -10.71 7.04
N LEU A 366 -1.22 -9.73 7.94
CA LEU A 366 -2.32 -9.01 8.58
C LEU A 366 -2.98 -7.95 7.66
N GLY A 367 -2.57 -7.87 6.40
CA GLY A 367 -3.10 -6.92 5.41
C GLY A 367 -2.63 -5.48 5.65
N LEU A 368 -1.52 -5.29 6.35
CA LEU A 368 -1.03 -3.95 6.73
C LEU A 368 0.04 -3.39 5.78
N PHE A 369 0.26 -4.01 4.62
CA PHE A 369 1.40 -3.67 3.77
C PHE A 369 1.46 -2.18 3.38
N GLY A 370 0.32 -1.56 3.09
CA GLY A 370 0.19 -0.12 2.80
C GLY A 370 0.55 0.81 3.97
N TYR A 371 0.64 0.27 5.18
CA TYR A 371 0.89 0.99 6.42
C TYR A 371 2.29 0.72 7.00
N ILE A 372 3.09 -0.14 6.37
CA ILE A 372 4.46 -0.42 6.82
C ILE A 372 5.41 0.62 6.24
N ARG A 373 6.33 1.15 7.06
CA ARG A 373 7.45 1.98 6.63
C ARG A 373 8.74 1.46 7.24
N ASN A 374 9.85 1.64 6.52
CA ASN A 374 11.16 1.57 7.15
C ASN A 374 11.24 2.61 8.26
N SER A 375 11.90 2.25 9.35
CA SER A 375 12.12 3.10 10.51
C SER A 375 13.59 3.12 10.87
N THR A 376 13.99 4.06 11.71
CA THR A 376 15.23 3.96 12.46
C THR A 376 14.95 3.55 13.91
N LEU A 377 16.01 3.18 14.63
CA LEU A 377 15.95 2.97 16.08
C LEU A 377 15.53 4.24 16.81
N ASP A 378 16.06 5.40 16.39
CA ASP A 378 15.74 6.68 17.02
C ASP A 378 14.25 7.02 16.87
N GLU A 379 13.66 6.76 15.71
CA GLU A 379 12.21 6.96 15.51
C GLU A 379 11.38 6.07 16.44
N LEU A 380 11.77 4.80 16.59
CA LEU A 380 11.10 3.86 17.51
C LEU A 380 11.29 4.27 18.97
N ALA A 381 12.49 4.69 19.35
CA ALA A 381 12.81 5.18 20.70
C ALA A 381 12.07 6.48 21.05
N GLN A 382 11.84 7.35 20.07
CA GLN A 382 11.05 8.60 20.21
C GLN A 382 9.54 8.37 20.18
N GLY A 383 9.11 7.11 20.00
CA GLY A 383 7.74 6.70 20.23
C GLY A 383 6.98 6.21 19.00
N ALA A 384 7.64 6.03 17.86
CA ALA A 384 7.02 5.31 16.75
C ALA A 384 6.67 3.87 17.17
N ILE A 385 5.51 3.39 16.70
CA ILE A 385 5.02 2.04 16.97
C ILE A 385 5.44 1.14 15.80
N GLY A 386 6.00 -0.03 16.10
CA GLY A 386 6.58 -0.86 15.07
C GLY A 386 7.16 -2.18 15.55
N THR A 387 8.01 -2.77 14.71
CA THR A 387 8.74 -4.00 15.01
C THR A 387 10.23 -3.78 14.81
N LEU A 388 11.03 -4.45 15.61
CA LEU A 388 12.48 -4.46 15.53
C LEU A 388 12.96 -5.90 15.58
N GLY A 389 13.78 -6.33 14.61
CA GLY A 389 14.22 -7.73 14.58
C GLY A 389 15.46 -7.99 13.74
N ASP A 390 16.11 -9.12 14.01
CA ASP A 390 17.17 -9.68 13.17
C ASP A 390 16.71 -11.04 12.60
N ASN A 391 17.66 -11.88 12.19
CA ASN A 391 17.37 -13.22 11.66
C ASN A 391 17.03 -14.25 12.77
N LEU A 392 17.12 -13.88 14.05
CA LEU A 392 16.90 -14.78 15.19
C LEU A 392 15.66 -14.41 15.99
N HIS A 393 15.38 -13.12 16.19
CA HIS A 393 14.26 -12.68 17.01
C HIS A 393 13.68 -11.33 16.56
N SER A 394 12.38 -11.15 16.80
CA SER A 394 11.64 -9.94 16.49
C SER A 394 10.79 -9.52 17.69
N VAL A 395 10.83 -8.23 18.03
CA VAL A 395 10.11 -7.62 19.14
C VAL A 395 9.20 -6.50 18.65
N ALA A 396 8.09 -6.30 19.35
CA ALA A 396 7.27 -5.10 19.16
C ALA A 396 7.91 -3.93 19.90
N VAL A 397 7.88 -2.75 19.30
CA VAL A 397 8.22 -1.50 19.97
C VAL A 397 6.98 -0.60 20.00
N VAL A 398 6.65 -0.13 21.20
CA VAL A 398 5.51 0.74 21.47
C VAL A 398 5.99 1.88 22.35
N ASN A 399 5.90 3.11 21.84
CA ASN A 399 6.21 4.33 22.59
C ASN A 399 7.59 4.29 23.27
N GLY A 400 8.64 3.85 22.55
CA GLY A 400 10.01 3.76 23.06
C GLY A 400 10.30 2.57 23.99
N SER A 401 9.33 1.68 24.21
CA SER A 401 9.52 0.44 24.97
C SER A 401 9.37 -0.78 24.06
N LEU A 402 10.18 -1.81 24.28
CA LEU A 402 10.07 -3.07 23.57
C LEU A 402 9.42 -4.16 24.42
N ASP A 403 8.76 -5.10 23.75
CA ASP A 403 8.21 -6.31 24.36
C ASP A 403 9.21 -7.46 24.23
N TYR A 404 9.68 -7.98 25.35
CA TYR A 404 10.54 -9.17 25.39
C TYR A 404 9.84 -10.30 26.15
N TYR A 405 9.16 -11.18 25.43
CA TYR A 405 8.37 -12.28 25.99
C TYR A 405 7.37 -11.82 27.08
N GLY A 406 6.68 -10.71 26.79
CA GLY A 406 5.69 -10.13 27.69
C GLY A 406 6.26 -9.19 28.76
N GLN A 407 7.58 -9.04 28.83
CA GLN A 407 8.23 -8.07 29.69
C GLN A 407 8.46 -6.77 28.95
N LYS A 408 7.92 -5.67 29.48
CA LYS A 408 8.20 -4.33 29.01
C LYS A 408 9.65 -3.95 29.36
N GLN A 409 10.44 -3.61 28.36
CA GLN A 409 11.79 -3.09 28.53
C GLN A 409 11.92 -1.74 27.84
N ASP A 410 12.71 -0.85 28.42
CA ASP A 410 13.05 0.41 27.76
C ASP A 410 13.96 0.14 26.57
N LEU A 411 13.62 0.66 25.38
CA LEU A 411 14.42 0.41 24.17
C LEU A 411 15.80 1.06 24.30
N ALA A 412 15.86 2.33 24.72
CA ALA A 412 17.07 3.15 24.70
C ALA A 412 18.21 2.57 25.54
N SER A 413 17.88 1.90 26.65
CA SER A 413 18.82 1.26 27.57
C SER A 413 19.12 -0.22 27.26
N SER A 414 18.44 -0.80 26.26
CA SER A 414 18.55 -2.23 25.95
C SER A 414 19.60 -2.57 24.90
N ARG A 415 19.97 -3.85 24.82
CA ARG A 415 20.82 -4.40 23.75
C ARG A 415 20.24 -4.25 22.33
N TRP A 416 18.96 -3.89 22.24
CA TRP A 416 18.25 -3.73 20.97
C TRP A 416 18.54 -2.39 20.27
N MET A 417 19.19 -1.45 20.96
CA MET A 417 19.74 -0.23 20.32
C MET A 417 20.99 -0.55 19.50
N ASN A 418 20.81 -1.33 18.43
CA ASN A 418 21.88 -1.74 17.52
C ASN A 418 21.44 -1.61 16.06
N THR A 419 22.23 -0.88 15.27
CA THR A 419 21.94 -0.58 13.85
C THR A 419 21.89 -1.79 12.93
N GLY A 420 22.27 -2.98 13.41
CA GLY A 420 22.13 -4.25 12.69
C GLY A 420 20.71 -4.81 12.65
N PHE A 421 19.77 -4.26 13.43
CA PHE A 421 18.38 -4.69 13.44
C PHE A 421 17.54 -4.03 12.33
N HIS A 422 16.62 -4.80 11.77
CA HIS A 422 15.62 -4.30 10.84
C HIS A 422 14.48 -3.62 11.61
N ALA A 423 14.37 -2.30 11.45
CA ALA A 423 13.34 -1.49 12.09
C ALA A 423 12.23 -1.13 11.10
N LEU A 424 10.99 -1.46 11.47
CA LEU A 424 9.78 -1.09 10.75
C LEU A 424 8.84 -0.32 11.68
N LYS A 425 8.11 0.64 11.14
CA LYS A 425 7.03 1.36 11.85
C LYS A 425 5.71 1.23 11.10
N LEU A 426 4.62 1.34 11.83
CA LEU A 426 3.28 1.42 11.27
C LEU A 426 2.84 2.89 11.16
N ALA A 427 2.63 3.35 9.93
CA ALA A 427 2.24 4.71 9.58
C ALA A 427 0.76 5.00 9.82
#